data_AF-A0A165Z081-F1
#
_entry.id   AF-A0A165Z081-F1
#
_cell.length_a   1.000
_cell.length_b   1.000
_cell.length_c   1.000
_cell.angle_alpha   90.00
_cell.angle_beta   90.00
_cell.angle_gamma   90.00
#
_symmetry.space_group_name_H-M   'P 1'
#
loop_
_entity.id
_entity.type
_entity.pdbx_description
1 polymer ?
#
loop_
_entity_poly.entity_id
_entity_poly.type
_entity_poly.pdbx_seq_one_letter_code
_entity_poly.pdbx_strand_id
1 'polypeptide(L)'
;MDPPLTMDDLPNDILYIILAECVDDVPDPDQAISPAVLPSLFFVSRRWHEATLKVPALWTTVTSRSSAAGVSQWLERSREQPLRVLLDFPHDARYSRELRGVQAQVLQRVLVPCMPRVHALFVHGNLADIITNMCIDPVLLREQTAPHLACLHVLDGSFWMEAFGWKH
;
A
#
# COMPACT_ATOMS: atom_id res chain seq x y z
N MET A 1 -14.47 -33.24 -31.18
CA MET A 1 -13.49 -32.26 -30.71
C MET A 1 -14.20 -31.45 -29.66
N ASP A 2 -13.69 -31.46 -28.44
CA ASP A 2 -14.25 -30.59 -27.40
C ASP A 2 -13.88 -29.14 -27.72
N PRO A 3 -14.79 -28.17 -27.47
CA PRO A 3 -14.49 -26.76 -27.68
C PRO A 3 -13.32 -26.32 -26.79
N PRO A 4 -12.53 -25.33 -27.22
CA PRO A 4 -11.46 -24.80 -26.39
C PRO A 4 -12.07 -24.20 -25.11
N LEU A 5 -11.51 -24.59 -23.97
CA LEU A 5 -11.85 -23.99 -22.68
C LEU A 5 -11.61 -22.49 -22.74
N THR A 6 -12.63 -21.71 -22.38
CA THR A 6 -12.52 -20.26 -22.31
C THR A 6 -12.25 -19.83 -20.88
N MET A 7 -11.67 -18.64 -20.69
CA MET A 7 -11.48 -18.06 -19.35
C MET A 7 -12.81 -17.84 -18.61
N ASP A 8 -13.92 -17.76 -19.34
CA ASP A 8 -15.25 -17.62 -18.76
C ASP A 8 -15.77 -18.93 -18.13
N ASP A 9 -15.16 -20.08 -18.46
CA ASP A 9 -15.53 -21.39 -17.90
C ASP A 9 -14.81 -21.71 -16.58
N LEU A 10 -13.79 -20.92 -16.22
CA LEU A 10 -13.02 -21.14 -15.01
C LEU A 10 -13.94 -21.06 -13.77
N PRO A 11 -13.83 -21.90 -12.73
CA PRO A 11 -14.58 -21.69 -11.49
C PRO A 11 -14.16 -20.42 -10.75
N ASN A 12 -15.07 -19.78 -9.99
CA ASN A 12 -14.75 -18.56 -9.25
C ASN A 12 -13.64 -18.77 -8.21
N ASP A 13 -13.58 -19.94 -7.57
CA ASP A 13 -12.57 -20.23 -6.56
C ASP A 13 -11.16 -20.22 -7.16
N ILE A 14 -11.01 -20.77 -8.37
CA ILE A 14 -9.73 -20.75 -9.10
C ILE A 14 -9.38 -19.33 -9.52
N LEU A 15 -10.36 -18.54 -9.97
CA LEU A 15 -10.16 -17.14 -10.29
C LEU A 15 -9.68 -16.35 -9.05
N TYR A 16 -10.25 -16.60 -7.87
CA TYR A 16 -9.83 -15.95 -6.64
C TYR A 16 -8.41 -16.33 -6.23
N ILE A 17 -8.03 -17.59 -6.42
CA ILE A 17 -6.65 -18.04 -6.18
C ILE A 17 -5.70 -17.31 -7.12
N ILE A 18 -5.95 -17.29 -8.43
CA ILE A 18 -5.11 -16.58 -9.40
C ILE A 18 -4.95 -15.10 -9.01
N LEU A 19 -6.05 -14.45 -8.64
CA LEU A 19 -6.05 -13.06 -8.22
C LEU A 19 -5.26 -12.83 -6.92
N ALA A 20 -5.34 -13.75 -5.95
CA ALA A 20 -4.59 -13.66 -4.70
C ALA A 20 -3.08 -13.80 -4.95
N GLU A 21 -2.68 -14.79 -5.76
CA GLU A 21 -1.28 -15.05 -6.11
C GLU A 21 -0.62 -13.89 -6.86
N CYS A 22 -1.39 -13.04 -7.54
CA CYS A 22 -0.82 -11.83 -8.14
C CYS A 22 -0.15 -10.94 -7.07
N VAL A 23 -0.67 -10.88 -5.84
CA VAL A 23 -0.27 -9.89 -4.83
C VAL A 23 1.05 -10.23 -4.12
N ASP A 24 1.40 -11.51 -4.04
CA ASP A 24 2.32 -12.04 -3.03
C ASP A 24 3.80 -12.03 -3.44
N ASP A 25 4.12 -11.78 -4.71
CA ASP A 25 5.40 -12.27 -5.24
C ASP A 25 6.51 -11.22 -5.40
N VAL A 26 6.47 -10.11 -4.66
CA VAL A 26 7.51 -9.09 -4.85
C VAL A 26 8.18 -8.61 -3.57
N PRO A 27 9.39 -9.14 -3.28
CA PRO A 27 10.25 -8.67 -2.21
C PRO A 27 10.92 -7.33 -2.52
N ASP A 28 10.68 -6.73 -3.69
CA ASP A 28 11.26 -5.46 -4.14
C ASP A 28 10.15 -4.41 -4.40
N PRO A 29 10.10 -3.27 -3.69
CA PRO A 29 9.07 -2.23 -3.84
C PRO A 29 9.08 -1.58 -5.21
N ASP A 30 10.19 -1.65 -5.93
CA ASP A 30 10.29 -1.14 -7.29
C ASP A 30 9.60 -2.07 -8.29
N GLN A 31 9.34 -3.33 -7.89
CA GLN A 31 8.67 -4.35 -8.67
C GLN A 31 7.31 -4.78 -8.09
N ALA A 32 7.02 -4.44 -6.81
CA ALA A 32 5.74 -4.70 -6.15
C ALA A 32 4.62 -4.32 -7.10
N ILE A 33 3.63 -5.22 -7.27
CA ILE A 33 2.52 -5.02 -8.18
C ILE A 33 2.12 -3.57 -8.09
N SER A 34 2.47 -2.83 -9.14
CA SER A 34 2.14 -1.43 -9.20
C SER A 34 0.63 -1.40 -9.04
N PRO A 35 0.07 -0.44 -8.29
CA PRO A 35 -1.37 -0.18 -8.31
C PRO A 35 -1.93 -0.09 -9.75
N ALA A 36 -1.08 0.03 -10.78
CA ALA A 36 -1.39 -0.11 -12.19
C ALA A 36 -1.91 -1.48 -12.66
N VAL A 37 -1.67 -2.61 -11.98
CA VAL A 37 -2.20 -3.93 -12.42
C VAL A 37 -3.68 -4.08 -12.10
N LEU A 38 -4.15 -3.51 -10.98
CA LEU A 38 -5.56 -3.56 -10.60
C LEU A 38 -6.50 -2.97 -11.65
N PRO A 39 -6.25 -1.76 -12.20
CA PRO A 39 -6.95 -1.25 -13.37
C PRO A 39 -7.06 -2.26 -14.50
N SER A 40 -5.96 -2.90 -14.88
CA SER A 40 -5.94 -3.88 -15.97
C SER A 40 -6.87 -5.06 -15.70
N LEU A 41 -6.93 -5.55 -14.46
CA LEU A 41 -7.83 -6.65 -14.05
C LEU A 41 -9.30 -6.25 -14.10
N PHE A 42 -9.64 -4.99 -13.78
CA PHE A 42 -11.02 -4.49 -13.86
C PHE A 42 -11.56 -4.42 -15.29
N PHE A 43 -10.69 -4.27 -16.29
CA PHE A 43 -11.09 -4.12 -17.69
C PHE A 43 -11.13 -5.43 -18.49
N VAL A 44 -10.79 -6.58 -17.89
CA VAL A 44 -10.83 -7.88 -18.59
C VAL A 44 -12.27 -8.29 -18.91
N SER A 45 -13.11 -8.41 -17.89
CA SER A 45 -14.55 -8.66 -18.03
C SER A 45 -15.29 -8.28 -16.76
N ARG A 46 -16.63 -8.17 -16.83
CA ARG A 46 -17.47 -7.91 -15.65
C ARG A 46 -17.23 -8.93 -14.53
N ARG A 47 -17.00 -10.19 -14.91
CA ARG A 47 -16.74 -11.28 -13.97
C ARG A 47 -15.43 -11.08 -13.21
N TRP A 48 -14.38 -10.65 -13.91
CA TRP A 48 -13.09 -10.32 -13.29
C TRP A 48 -13.21 -9.13 -12.35
N HIS A 49 -13.94 -8.08 -12.76
CA HIS A 49 -14.22 -6.94 -11.89
C HIS A 49 -14.97 -7.32 -10.61
N GLU A 50 -16.02 -8.14 -10.70
CA GLU A 50 -16.74 -8.60 -9.50
C GLU A 50 -15.88 -9.54 -8.63
N ALA A 51 -14.97 -10.29 -9.24
CA ALA A 51 -14.06 -11.17 -8.53
C ALA A 51 -12.97 -10.41 -7.76
N THR A 52 -12.34 -9.40 -8.37
CA THR A 52 -11.31 -8.58 -7.72
C THR A 52 -11.84 -7.83 -6.50
N LEU A 53 -13.10 -7.38 -6.54
CA LEU A 53 -13.78 -6.77 -5.38
C LEU A 53 -13.97 -7.73 -4.20
N LYS A 54 -13.92 -9.05 -4.43
CA LYS A 54 -14.09 -10.08 -3.39
C LYS A 54 -12.79 -10.58 -2.79
N VAL A 55 -11.64 -10.27 -3.38
CA VAL A 55 -10.32 -10.72 -2.93
C VAL A 55 -9.64 -9.59 -2.15
N PRO A 56 -9.62 -9.61 -0.80
CA PRO A 56 -9.12 -8.48 -0.01
C PRO A 56 -7.61 -8.24 -0.16
N ALA A 57 -6.84 -9.30 -0.45
CA ALA A 57 -5.39 -9.23 -0.63
C ALA A 57 -4.98 -8.21 -1.71
N LEU A 58 -5.78 -8.08 -2.77
CA LEU A 58 -5.57 -7.12 -3.86
C LEU A 58 -5.56 -5.65 -3.38
N TRP A 59 -6.14 -5.37 -2.21
CA TRP A 59 -6.35 -4.03 -1.68
C TRP A 59 -5.40 -3.69 -0.53
N THR A 60 -4.35 -4.49 -0.32
CA THR A 60 -3.42 -4.33 0.80
C THR A 60 -2.35 -3.26 0.57
N THR A 61 -2.16 -2.79 -0.66
CA THR A 61 -1.15 -1.77 -0.99
C THR A 61 -1.78 -0.40 -1.24
N VAL A 62 -1.44 0.60 -0.42
CA VAL A 62 -1.90 1.99 -0.53
C VAL A 62 -0.73 2.89 -0.92
N THR A 63 -0.95 3.90 -1.76
CA THR A 63 0.14 4.78 -2.26
C THR A 63 -0.08 6.25 -1.96
N SER A 64 0.98 7.06 -1.97
CA SER A 64 0.92 8.52 -1.81
C SER A 64 -0.01 9.21 -2.82
N ARG A 65 -0.21 8.59 -3.98
CA ARG A 65 -1.09 9.09 -5.06
C ARG A 65 -2.58 8.88 -4.77
N SER A 66 -2.93 8.03 -3.80
CA SER A 66 -4.33 7.79 -3.42
C SER A 66 -4.97 9.04 -2.82
N SER A 67 -6.18 9.35 -3.30
CA SER A 67 -7.03 10.40 -2.71
C SER A 67 -7.61 9.92 -1.37
N ALA A 68 -8.17 10.84 -0.57
CA ALA A 68 -8.75 10.50 0.72
C ALA A 68 -9.88 9.47 0.58
N ALA A 69 -10.77 9.69 -0.38
CA ALA A 69 -11.84 8.74 -0.72
C ALA A 69 -11.28 7.40 -1.22
N GLY A 70 -10.20 7.43 -2.00
CA GLY A 70 -9.50 6.22 -2.45
C GLY A 70 -8.92 5.41 -1.28
N VAL A 71 -8.30 6.07 -0.31
CA VAL A 71 -7.78 5.43 0.91
C VAL A 71 -8.92 4.78 1.69
N SER A 72 -10.03 5.48 1.93
CA SER A 72 -11.20 4.90 2.61
C SER A 72 -11.73 3.64 1.91
N GLN A 73 -11.86 3.67 0.58
CA GLN A 73 -12.28 2.49 -0.19
C GLN A 73 -11.27 1.35 -0.11
N TRP A 74 -9.97 1.65 -0.13
CA TRP A 74 -8.92 0.65 0.02
C TRP A 74 -8.97 -0.03 1.38
N LEU A 75 -9.16 0.75 2.45
CA LEU A 75 -9.27 0.25 3.82
C LEU A 75 -10.49 -0.67 4.00
N GLU A 76 -11.64 -0.28 3.44
CA GLU A 76 -12.87 -1.08 3.46
C GLU A 76 -12.68 -2.41 2.72
N ARG A 77 -12.11 -2.37 1.51
CA ARG A 77 -11.97 -3.56 0.65
C ARG A 77 -10.92 -4.56 1.14
N SER A 78 -9.90 -4.08 1.83
CA SER A 78 -8.83 -4.92 2.40
C SER A 78 -9.24 -5.69 3.67
N ARG A 79 -10.43 -5.44 4.23
CA ARG A 79 -11.04 -6.24 5.33
C ARG A 79 -10.07 -6.57 6.48
N GLU A 80 -9.56 -5.54 7.15
CA GLU A 80 -8.61 -5.65 8.28
C GLU A 80 -7.26 -6.33 7.99
N GLN A 81 -6.96 -6.69 6.73
CA GLN A 81 -5.66 -7.27 6.40
C GLN A 81 -4.50 -6.28 6.63
N PRO A 82 -3.28 -6.79 6.93
CA PRO A 82 -2.08 -5.98 7.00
C PRO A 82 -1.85 -5.17 5.71
N LEU A 83 -1.44 -3.91 5.86
CA LEU A 83 -1.27 -2.96 4.76
C LEU A 83 0.20 -2.65 4.47
N ARG A 84 0.52 -2.52 3.18
CA ARG A 84 1.74 -1.92 2.66
C ARG A 84 1.44 -0.49 2.26
N VAL A 85 2.24 0.47 2.70
CA VAL A 85 2.10 1.88 2.32
C VAL A 85 3.33 2.31 1.53
N LEU A 86 3.11 2.79 0.30
CA LEU A 86 4.15 3.29 -0.61
C LEU A 86 4.07 4.82 -0.68
N LEU A 87 5.03 5.51 -0.10
CA LEU A 87 5.14 6.97 -0.14
C LEU A 87 6.19 7.40 -1.15
N ASP A 88 5.74 7.76 -2.34
CA ASP A 88 6.57 8.32 -3.40
C ASP A 88 6.56 9.84 -3.33
N PHE A 89 7.72 10.44 -3.05
CA PHE A 89 7.94 11.88 -3.03
C PHE A 89 9.06 12.28 -4.02
N PRO A 90 8.83 13.31 -4.85
CA PRO A 90 9.82 13.72 -5.85
C PRO A 90 11.12 14.20 -5.17
N HIS A 91 12.26 13.76 -5.72
CA HIS A 91 13.58 14.02 -5.15
C HIS A 91 14.14 15.43 -5.44
N ASP A 92 13.41 16.26 -6.19
CA ASP A 92 13.96 17.52 -6.69
C ASP A 92 14.09 18.58 -5.57
N ALA A 93 15.34 18.83 -5.16
CA ALA A 93 15.72 19.75 -4.07
C ALA A 93 15.26 21.20 -4.27
N ARG A 94 14.82 21.54 -5.49
CA ARG A 94 14.38 22.89 -5.87
C ARG A 94 13.02 23.29 -5.28
N TYR A 95 12.27 22.36 -4.70
CA TYR A 95 10.89 22.60 -4.19
C TYR A 95 10.76 22.45 -2.66
N SER A 96 11.86 22.49 -1.91
CA SER A 96 11.95 22.06 -0.51
C SER A 96 10.97 22.71 0.49
N ARG A 97 10.47 23.92 0.24
CA ARG A 97 9.53 24.59 1.18
C ARG A 97 8.06 24.28 0.90
N GLU A 98 7.64 24.32 -0.37
CA GLU A 98 6.26 24.02 -0.78
C GLU A 98 5.97 22.52 -0.68
N LEU A 99 6.98 21.68 -0.92
CA LEU A 99 6.87 20.23 -0.76
C LEU A 99 6.53 19.80 0.66
N ARG A 100 6.94 20.55 1.71
CA ARG A 100 6.62 20.17 3.09
C ARG A 100 5.12 20.13 3.36
N GLY A 101 4.39 21.13 2.86
CA GLY A 101 2.93 21.17 3.00
C GLY A 101 2.26 20.01 2.26
N VAL A 102 2.75 19.69 1.06
CA VAL A 102 2.24 18.57 0.26
C VAL A 102 2.55 17.22 0.93
N GLN A 103 3.77 17.04 1.43
CA GLN A 103 4.19 15.83 2.15
C GLN A 103 3.34 15.63 3.41
N ALA A 104 3.15 16.67 4.23
CA ALA A 104 2.30 16.60 5.41
C ALA A 104 0.85 16.24 5.07
N GLN A 105 0.29 16.81 4.01
CA GLN A 105 -1.05 16.45 3.54
C GLN A 105 -1.14 15.00 3.07
N VAL A 106 -0.14 14.50 2.35
CA VAL A 106 -0.09 13.09 1.92
C VAL A 106 -0.01 12.16 3.12
N LEU A 107 0.84 12.47 4.10
CA LEU A 107 0.96 11.67 5.34
C LEU A 107 -0.37 11.63 6.11
N GLN A 108 -1.01 12.79 6.31
CA GLN A 108 -2.31 12.88 6.97
C GLN A 108 -3.42 12.14 6.23
N ARG A 109 -3.38 12.16 4.89
CA ARG A 109 -4.41 11.54 4.05
C ARG A 109 -4.24 10.04 3.89
N VAL A 110 -3.00 9.57 3.78
CA VAL A 110 -2.67 8.19 3.40
C VAL A 110 -2.15 7.41 4.59
N LEU A 111 -1.10 7.91 5.24
CA LEU A 111 -0.43 7.15 6.30
C LEU A 111 -1.29 7.06 7.55
N VAL A 112 -1.79 8.20 8.08
CA VAL A 112 -2.53 8.24 9.35
C VAL A 112 -3.73 7.27 9.38
N PRO A 113 -4.60 7.20 8.36
CA PRO A 113 -5.71 6.25 8.36
C PRO A 113 -5.26 4.79 8.25
N CYS A 114 -4.09 4.52 7.66
CA CYS A 114 -3.56 3.17 7.51
C CYS A 114 -2.81 2.69 8.74
N MET A 115 -2.31 3.61 9.60
CA MET A 115 -1.39 3.32 10.72
C MET A 115 -1.75 2.09 11.56
N PRO A 116 -3.01 1.84 11.95
CA PRO A 116 -3.35 0.68 12.78
C PRO A 116 -3.05 -0.68 12.12
N ARG A 117 -2.87 -0.70 10.79
CA ARG A 117 -2.73 -1.91 9.98
C ARG A 117 -1.44 -1.92 9.15
N VAL A 118 -0.59 -0.88 9.23
CA VAL A 118 0.67 -0.85 8.47
C VAL A 118 1.61 -1.95 8.96
N HIS A 119 1.98 -2.86 8.08
CA HIS A 119 3.04 -3.84 8.35
C HIS A 119 4.34 -3.51 7.62
N ALA A 120 4.25 -2.77 6.50
CA ALA A 120 5.40 -2.31 5.75
C ALA A 120 5.15 -0.88 5.25
N LEU A 121 6.14 -0.01 5.47
CA LEU A 121 6.17 1.35 4.94
C LEU A 121 7.39 1.52 4.06
N PHE A 122 7.15 1.95 2.83
CA PHE A 122 8.17 2.22 1.84
C PHE A 122 8.13 3.70 1.52
N VAL A 123 9.31 4.32 1.49
CA VAL A 123 9.43 5.75 1.28
C VAL A 123 10.49 5.99 0.22
N HIS A 124 10.05 6.45 -0.95
CA HIS A 124 10.93 6.92 -2.01
C HIS A 124 11.07 8.44 -1.87
N GLY A 125 12.29 8.92 -1.59
CA GLY A 125 12.59 10.35 -1.44
C GLY A 125 13.55 10.68 -0.29
N ASN A 126 13.72 11.97 0.03
CA ASN A 126 14.61 12.41 1.10
C ASN A 126 14.01 12.17 2.50
N LEU A 127 14.48 11.12 3.17
CA LEU A 127 14.07 10.74 4.53
C LEU A 127 14.19 11.88 5.56
N ALA A 128 15.23 12.71 5.46
CA ALA A 128 15.46 13.76 6.45
C ALA A 128 14.29 14.77 6.47
N ASP A 129 13.77 15.13 5.30
CA ASP A 129 12.60 16.01 5.20
C ASP A 129 11.33 15.32 5.71
N ILE A 130 11.20 14.03 5.44
CA ILE A 130 10.02 13.26 5.81
C ILE A 130 9.98 13.02 7.32
N ILE A 131 11.10 12.70 7.97
CA ILE A 131 11.19 12.61 9.44
C ILE A 131 10.90 13.97 10.07
N THR A 132 11.46 15.05 9.51
CA THR A 132 11.22 16.41 9.99
C THR A 132 9.75 16.82 9.87
N ASN A 133 9.05 16.37 8.81
CA ASN A 133 7.62 16.60 8.61
C ASN A 133 6.73 15.61 9.37
N MET A 134 7.24 14.40 9.65
CA MET A 134 6.62 13.39 10.52
C MET A 134 6.75 13.71 12.00
N CYS A 135 7.38 14.83 12.38
CA CYS A 135 7.12 15.54 13.65
C CYS A 135 5.68 16.09 13.73
N ILE A 136 4.71 15.30 13.27
CA ILE A 136 3.44 15.08 13.95
C ILE A 136 3.78 14.99 15.45
N ASP A 137 3.10 15.79 16.25
CA ASP A 137 3.33 15.94 17.69
C ASP A 137 3.85 14.63 18.31
N PRO A 138 5.07 14.59 18.87
CA PRO A 138 5.62 13.36 19.45
C PRO A 138 4.72 12.76 20.53
N VAL A 139 3.75 13.53 21.05
CA VAL A 139 2.66 13.06 21.91
C VAL A 139 1.66 12.18 21.15
N LEU A 140 1.23 12.56 19.94
CA LEU A 140 0.31 11.76 19.11
C LEU A 140 0.95 10.46 18.61
N LEU A 141 2.23 10.50 18.25
CA LEU A 141 2.98 9.27 17.99
C LEU A 141 3.11 8.44 19.28
N ARG A 142 3.51 9.01 20.42
CA ARG A 142 3.62 8.20 21.66
C ARG A 142 2.31 7.60 22.15
N GLU A 143 1.17 8.26 21.91
CA GLU A 143 -0.14 7.78 22.34
C GLU A 143 -0.77 6.78 21.35
N GLN A 144 -0.48 6.86 20.04
CA GLN A 144 -1.00 5.92 19.03
C GLN A 144 0.01 4.84 18.60
N THR A 145 1.30 5.06 18.83
CA THR A 145 2.41 4.14 18.52
C THR A 145 3.15 3.77 19.81
N ALA A 146 2.52 2.92 20.63
CA ALA A 146 3.30 1.97 21.44
C ALA A 146 3.83 0.84 20.51
N PRO A 147 4.59 -0.15 20.99
CA PRO A 147 5.96 -0.55 20.60
C PRO A 147 6.18 -1.13 19.17
N HIS A 148 5.29 -0.92 18.20
CA HIS A 148 5.24 -1.62 16.92
C HIS A 148 6.20 -1.12 15.83
N LEU A 149 6.82 0.05 16.02
CA LEU A 149 7.78 0.66 15.10
C LEU A 149 9.20 0.32 15.53
N ALA A 150 9.57 -0.96 15.47
CA ALA A 150 10.92 -1.40 15.78
C ALA A 150 11.71 -1.63 14.48
N CYS A 151 12.69 -0.74 14.25
CA CYS A 151 13.69 -0.73 13.18
C CYS A 151 13.28 -0.13 11.83
N LEU A 152 13.73 1.11 11.65
CA LEU A 152 13.97 1.71 10.35
C LEU A 152 15.30 1.17 9.82
N HIS A 153 15.28 0.27 8.83
CA HIS A 153 16.48 -0.23 8.18
C HIS A 153 16.78 0.62 6.93
N VAL A 154 18.00 1.15 6.88
CA VAL A 154 18.53 1.92 5.75
C VAL A 154 19.36 0.98 4.88
N LEU A 155 18.92 0.69 3.65
CA LEU A 155 19.69 -0.09 2.68
C LEU A 155 19.72 0.66 1.35
N ASP A 156 20.92 1.07 0.91
CA ASP A 156 21.21 1.60 -0.43
C ASP A 156 20.27 2.70 -0.96
N GLY A 157 19.94 3.69 -0.12
CA GLY A 157 19.12 4.85 -0.53
C GLY A 157 17.61 4.60 -0.56
N SER A 158 17.19 3.38 -0.24
CA SER A 158 15.80 2.97 -0.02
C SER A 158 15.60 2.61 1.46
N PHE A 159 14.41 2.92 2.00
CA PHE A 159 14.10 2.69 3.41
C PHE A 159 13.05 1.62 3.57
N TRP A 160 13.31 0.73 4.52
CA TRP A 160 12.43 -0.37 4.87
C TRP A 160 12.05 -0.26 6.34
N MET A 161 10.75 -0.29 6.60
CA MET A 161 10.21 -0.35 7.95
C MET A 161 9.46 -1.66 8.09
N GLU A 162 10.05 -2.62 8.81
CA GLU A 162 9.38 -3.86 9.18
C GLU A 162 8.66 -3.64 10.52
N ALA A 163 7.33 -3.79 10.53
CA ALA A 163 6.60 -3.85 11.78
C ALA A 163 6.74 -5.26 12.37
N PHE A 164 7.44 -5.41 13.50
CA PHE A 164 7.50 -6.69 14.20
C PHE A 164 6.14 -7.04 14.83
N GLY A 165 5.60 -8.20 14.46
CA GLY A 165 4.30 -8.70 14.89
C GLY A 165 4.23 -9.11 16.37
N TRP A 166 3.02 -9.01 16.93
CA TRP A 166 2.68 -9.54 18.25
C TRP A 166 2.72 -11.07 18.27
N LYS A 167 3.30 -11.65 19.34
CA LYS A 167 2.91 -12.97 19.82
C LYS A 167 1.83 -12.76 20.89
N HIS A 168 0.65 -13.34 20.67
CA HIS A 168 -0.38 -13.48 21.70
C HIS A 168 0.10 -14.36 22.85
#